data_AF-A0A419FJ02-F1
#
_entry.id   AF-A0A419FJ02-F1
#
_cell.length_a   1.000
_cell.length_b   1.000
_cell.length_c   1.000
_cell.angle_alpha   90.00
_cell.angle_beta   90.00
_cell.angle_gamma   90.00
#
_symmetry.space_group_name_H-M   'P 1'
#
loop_
_entity.id
_entity.type
_entity.pdbx_description
1 polymer ?
#
loop_
_entity_poly.entity_id
_entity_poly.type
_entity_poly.pdbx_seq_one_letter_code
_entity_poly.pdbx_strand_id
1 'polypeptide(L)'
;MPEPPHIEAIRAALVAFDQTDAECVRLTRPDDHGSGERTARLAVLGAWEAARERALDALEAACGTRDPAEARAGLDRWQAGTD
;
A
#
# COMPACT_ATOMS: atom_id res chain seq x y z
N MET A 1 10.20 5.74 -21.35
CA MET A 1 8.91 5.04 -21.09
C MET A 1 9.18 3.89 -20.15
N PRO A 2 8.40 3.71 -19.07
CA PRO A 2 8.52 2.52 -18.21
C PRO A 2 8.10 1.26 -18.98
N GLU A 3 8.80 0.15 -18.77
CA GLU A 3 8.58 -1.11 -19.48
C GLU A 3 7.37 -1.87 -18.92
N PRO A 4 6.70 -2.76 -19.70
CA PRO A 4 5.54 -3.54 -19.24
C PRO A 4 5.67 -4.22 -17.86
N PRO A 5 6.81 -4.87 -17.50
CA PRO A 5 6.98 -5.44 -16.16
C PRO A 5 6.94 -4.39 -15.03
N HIS A 6 7.28 -3.13 -15.31
CA HIS A 6 7.20 -2.06 -14.30
C HIS A 6 5.75 -1.66 -14.04
N ILE A 7 4.88 -1.72 -15.06
CA ILE A 7 3.45 -1.39 -14.92
C ILE A 7 2.73 -2.41 -14.02
N GLU A 8 3.02 -3.69 -14.19
CA GLU A 8 2.48 -4.74 -13.31
C GLU A 8 3.00 -4.60 -11.88
N ALA A 9 4.29 -4.27 -11.71
CA ALA A 9 4.89 -4.00 -10.41
C ALA A 9 4.22 -2.81 -9.70
N ILE A 10 4.00 -1.70 -10.40
CA ILE A 10 3.29 -0.52 -9.87
C ILE A 10 1.87 -0.91 -9.44
N ARG A 11 1.12 -1.62 -10.29
CA ARG A 11 -0.24 -2.05 -9.96
C ARG A 11 -0.28 -2.97 -8.74
N ALA A 12 0.62 -3.94 -8.66
CA ALA A 12 0.71 -4.87 -7.54
C ALA A 12 1.06 -4.14 -6.24
N ALA A 13 2.00 -3.19 -6.29
CA ALA A 13 2.39 -2.38 -5.14
C ALA A 13 1.25 -1.47 -4.65
N LEU A 14 0.48 -0.86 -5.57
CA LEU A 14 -0.71 -0.08 -5.22
C LEU A 14 -1.80 -0.94 -4.55
N VAL A 15 -2.06 -2.15 -5.05
CA VAL A 15 -3.01 -3.07 -4.42
C VAL A 15 -2.56 -3.48 -3.01
N ALA A 16 -1.26 -3.79 -2.86
CA ALA A 16 -0.69 -4.13 -1.56
C ALA A 16 -0.78 -2.95 -0.58
N PHE A 17 -0.51 -1.73 -1.05
CA PHE A 17 -0.69 -0.52 -0.26
C PHE A 17 -2.15 -0.34 0.20
N ASP A 18 -3.11 -0.41 -0.73
CA ASP A 18 -4.54 -0.22 -0.42
C ASP A 18 -5.03 -1.24 0.63
N GLN A 19 -4.60 -2.51 0.53
CA GLN A 19 -4.93 -3.56 1.49
C GLN A 19 -4.32 -3.33 2.87
N THR A 20 -3.04 -3.01 2.92
CA THR A 20 -2.31 -2.82 4.18
C THR A 20 -2.75 -1.54 4.89
N ASP A 21 -3.01 -0.45 4.15
CA ASP A 21 -3.54 0.81 4.68
C ASP A 21 -4.94 0.63 5.29
N ALA A 22 -5.85 -0.05 4.57
CA ALA A 22 -7.19 -0.35 5.07
C ALA A 22 -7.17 -1.14 6.39
N GLU A 23 -6.25 -2.09 6.50
CA GLU A 23 -6.10 -2.93 7.68
C GLU A 23 -5.47 -2.16 8.86
N CYS A 24 -4.47 -1.32 8.61
CA CYS A 24 -3.95 -0.38 9.62
C CYS A 24 -5.05 0.55 10.14
N VAL A 25 -5.87 1.12 9.25
CA VAL A 25 -7.03 1.95 9.62
C VAL A 25 -8.05 1.15 10.43
N ARG A 26 -8.36 -0.09 10.02
CA ARG A 26 -9.28 -0.96 10.75
C ARG A 26 -8.79 -1.24 12.17
N LEU A 27 -7.50 -1.54 12.34
CA LEU A 27 -6.89 -1.88 13.62
C LEU A 27 -6.63 -0.66 14.51
N THR A 28 -6.57 0.54 13.97
CA THR A 28 -6.41 1.79 14.77
C THR A 28 -7.74 2.35 15.27
N ARG A 29 -8.88 1.90 14.72
CA ARG A 29 -10.20 2.30 15.25
C ARG A 29 -10.35 1.87 16.71
N PRO A 30 -10.85 2.75 17.59
CA PRO A 30 -11.15 2.40 18.97
C PRO A 30 -12.31 1.41 19.00
N ASP A 31 -12.04 0.16 19.40
CA ASP A 31 -13.04 -0.84 19.75
C ASP A 31 -13.15 -0.97 21.28
N ASP A 32 -14.36 -1.20 21.78
CA ASP A 32 -14.72 -1.37 23.21
C ASP A 32 -14.25 -2.73 23.78
N HIS A 33 -12.97 -3.06 23.65
CA HIS A 33 -12.45 -4.39 23.98
C HIS A 33 -11.34 -4.38 25.04
N GLY A 34 -11.24 -5.50 25.77
CA GLY A 34 -10.37 -5.69 26.94
C GLY A 34 -8.87 -5.71 26.64
N SER A 35 -8.03 -5.62 27.69
CA SER A 35 -6.58 -5.41 27.59
C SER A 35 -5.79 -6.51 26.86
N GLY A 36 -6.23 -7.76 26.88
CA GLY A 36 -5.57 -8.87 26.18
C GLY A 36 -5.70 -8.80 24.64
N GLU A 37 -6.88 -8.40 24.16
CA GLU A 37 -7.13 -8.21 22.73
C GLU A 37 -6.38 -7.00 22.18
N ARG A 38 -6.14 -5.98 23.03
CA ARG A 38 -5.32 -4.81 22.67
C ARG A 38 -3.88 -5.19 22.32
N THR A 39 -3.21 -6.04 23.09
CA THR A 39 -1.80 -6.41 22.82
C THR A 39 -1.66 -7.21 21.54
N ALA A 40 -2.52 -8.22 21.32
CA ALA A 40 -2.51 -8.99 20.09
C ALA A 40 -2.80 -8.11 18.87
N ARG A 41 -3.74 -7.16 18.99
CA ARG A 41 -4.07 -6.19 17.95
C ARG A 41 -2.90 -5.25 17.64
N LEU A 42 -2.18 -4.76 18.64
CA LEU A 42 -1.01 -3.89 18.43
C LEU A 42 0.15 -4.64 17.75
N ALA A 43 0.37 -5.90 18.10
CA ALA A 43 1.38 -6.73 17.43
C ALA A 43 1.02 -6.98 15.95
N VAL A 44 -0.26 -7.22 15.67
CA VAL A 44 -0.77 -7.38 14.30
C VAL A 44 -0.71 -6.05 13.54
N LEU A 45 -1.04 -4.93 14.18
CA LEU A 45 -0.93 -3.59 13.59
C LEU A 45 0.52 -3.30 13.15
N GLY A 46 1.51 -3.58 13.99
CA GLY A 46 2.92 -3.38 13.62
C GLY A 46 3.36 -4.21 12.40
N ALA A 47 2.81 -5.43 12.25
CA ALA A 47 3.09 -6.25 11.07
C ALA A 47 2.47 -5.66 9.79
N TRP A 48 1.27 -5.09 9.88
CA TRP A 48 0.60 -4.42 8.76
C TRP A 48 1.25 -3.09 8.41
N GLU A 49 1.70 -2.31 9.40
CA GLU A 49 2.49 -1.09 9.17
C GLU A 49 3.80 -1.41 8.43
N ALA A 50 4.51 -2.46 8.83
CA ALA A 50 5.70 -2.91 8.11
C ALA A 50 5.41 -3.45 6.71
N ALA A 51 4.21 -4.03 6.48
CA ALA A 51 3.78 -4.43 5.14
C ALA A 51 3.44 -3.22 4.27
N ARG A 52 2.80 -2.19 4.84
CA ARG A 52 2.51 -0.91 4.19
C ARG A 52 3.79 -0.21 3.74
N GLU A 53 4.80 -0.12 4.62
CA GLU A 53 6.09 0.46 4.26
C GLU A 53 6.77 -0.30 3.10
N ARG A 54 6.72 -1.64 3.11
CA ARG A 54 7.25 -2.44 1.99
C ARG A 54 6.51 -2.21 0.67
N ALA A 55 5.20 -1.93 0.72
CA ALA A 55 4.44 -1.56 -0.47
C ALA A 55 4.87 -0.18 -1.01
N LEU A 56 5.16 0.77 -0.12
CA LEU A 56 5.71 2.08 -0.50
C LEU A 56 7.13 1.96 -1.08
N ASP A 57 7.99 1.13 -0.48
CA ASP A 57 9.32 0.83 -1.02
C ASP A 57 9.24 0.22 -2.44
N ALA A 58 8.26 -0.66 -2.67
CA ALA A 58 8.03 -1.26 -3.98
C ALA A 58 7.54 -0.24 -5.02
N LEU A 59 6.70 0.73 -4.62
CA LEU A 59 6.30 1.84 -5.50
C LEU A 59 7.51 2.69 -5.88
N GLU A 60 8.35 3.04 -4.90
CA GLU A 60 9.56 3.83 -5.13
C GLU A 60 10.52 3.11 -6.08
N ALA A 61 10.71 1.80 -5.90
CA ALA A 61 11.53 1.00 -6.79
C ALA A 61 10.95 0.90 -8.23
N ALA A 62 9.62 0.83 -8.37
CA ALA A 62 8.99 0.61 -9.67
C ALA A 62 8.78 1.90 -10.48
N CYS A 63 8.46 3.02 -9.83
CA CYS A 63 8.12 4.29 -10.49
C CYS A 63 8.80 5.53 -9.90
N GLY A 64 9.68 5.38 -8.91
CA GLY A 64 10.47 6.49 -8.36
C GLY A 64 9.72 7.40 -7.39
N THR A 65 8.49 7.05 -6.99
CA THR A 65 7.72 7.80 -6.00
C THR A 65 7.19 6.88 -4.90
N ARG A 66 7.18 7.39 -3.67
CA ARG A 66 6.48 6.76 -2.53
C ARG A 66 5.04 7.26 -2.40
N ASP A 67 4.59 8.18 -3.25
CA ASP A 67 3.22 8.70 -3.21
C ASP A 67 2.29 7.78 -4.03
N PRO A 68 1.34 7.06 -3.38
CA PRO A 68 0.41 6.19 -4.08
C PRO A 68 -0.52 6.95 -5.04
N ALA A 69 -0.87 8.20 -4.73
CA ALA A 69 -1.73 9.02 -5.58
C ALA A 69 -0.98 9.46 -6.85
N GLU A 70 0.30 9.84 -6.71
CA GLU A 70 1.16 10.14 -7.85
C GLU A 70 1.39 8.91 -8.72
N ALA A 71 1.66 7.75 -8.12
CA ALA A 71 1.81 6.48 -8.83
C ALA A 71 0.53 6.08 -9.59
N ARG A 72 -0.66 6.28 -9.00
CA ARG A 72 -1.96 6.06 -9.65
C ARG A 72 -2.13 6.98 -10.87
N ALA A 73 -1.87 8.27 -10.71
CA ALA A 73 -1.95 9.25 -11.80
C ALA A 73 -0.92 8.97 -12.92
N GLY A 74 0.25 8.43 -12.58
CA GLY A 74 1.23 7.95 -13.56
C GLY A 74 0.72 6.75 -14.36
N LEU A 75 0.10 5.79 -13.67
CA LEU A 75 -0.50 4.60 -14.28
C LEU A 75 -1.66 4.96 -15.22
N ASP A 76 -2.58 5.82 -14.78
CA ASP A 76 -3.74 6.24 -15.57
C ASP A 76 -3.31 6.96 -16.87
N ARG A 77 -2.30 7.84 -16.79
CA ARG A 77 -1.72 8.50 -17.97
C ARG A 77 -1.08 7.54 -18.95
N TRP A 78 -0.40 6.51 -18.45
CA TRP A 78 0.16 5.46 -19.30
C TRP A 78 -0.94 4.70 -20.03
N GLN A 79 -2.00 4.29 -19.32
CA GLN A 79 -3.13 3.57 -19.92
C GLN A 79 -3.83 4.39 -20.99
N ALA A 80 -4.14 5.67 -20.70
CA ALA A 80 -4.79 6.56 -21.64
C ALA A 80 -3.95 6.90 -22.90
N GLY A 81 -2.62 6.73 -22.83
CA GLY A 81 -1.73 6.90 -23.99
C GLY A 81 -1.42 5.60 -24.74
N THR A 82 -1.86 4.45 -24.22
CA THR A 82 -1.64 3.13 -24.81
C THR A 82 -2.94 2.52 -25.39
N ASP A 83 -4.10 3.10 -25.04
CA ASP A 83 -5.41 2.86 -25.67
C ASP A 83 -5.50 3.57 -27.05
#